data_AF-A0A1Q7M573-F1
#
_entry.id   AF-A0A1Q7M573-F1
#
_cell.length_a   1.000
_cell.length_b   1.000
_cell.length_c   1.000
_cell.angle_alpha   90.00
_cell.angle_beta   90.00
_cell.angle_gamma   90.00
#
_symmetry.space_group_name_H-M   'P 1'
#
loop_
_entity.id
_entity.type
_entity.pdbx_description
1 polymer ?
#
loop_
_entity_poly.entity_id
_entity_poly.type
_entity_poly.pdbx_seq_one_letter_code
_entity_poly.pdbx_strand_id
1 'polypeptide(L)'
;MTLTRSRRHDPELFPEVREALETLVPKKLRKRITPEASILADLGLDSLKVVELTMLLEKLLGRPVFLPEWIASVEDPAELTVASLARFLADKR
;
A
#
# COMPACT_ATOMS: atom_id res chain seq x y z
N MET A 1 -5.39 -6.31 33.90
CA MET A 1 -4.71 -6.92 32.74
C MET A 1 -5.40 -6.38 31.50
N THR A 2 -4.71 -5.50 30.80
CA THR A 2 -5.18 -4.70 29.66
C THR A 2 -5.32 -5.57 28.42
N LEU A 3 -6.56 -5.83 28.02
CA LEU A 3 -6.89 -6.22 26.65
C LEU A 3 -7.69 -5.08 26.04
N THR A 4 -7.00 -3.96 25.75
CA THR A 4 -7.49 -3.01 24.75
C THR A 4 -7.50 -3.79 23.45
N ARG A 5 -8.66 -4.36 23.14
CA ARG A 5 -8.97 -4.98 21.86
C ARG A 5 -8.85 -3.84 20.85
N SER A 6 -7.64 -3.64 20.34
CA SER A 6 -7.32 -2.60 19.36
C SER A 6 -8.39 -2.65 18.30
N ARG A 7 -9.10 -1.53 18.15
CA ARG A 7 -10.13 -1.33 17.14
C ARG A 7 -9.62 -1.98 15.86
N ARG A 8 -10.38 -2.96 15.36
CA ARG A 8 -10.26 -3.43 13.98
C ARG A 8 -10.32 -2.17 13.14
N HIS A 9 -9.15 -1.67 12.74
CA HIS A 9 -9.05 -0.58 11.81
C HIS A 9 -9.55 -1.22 10.51
N ASP A 10 -10.84 -1.05 10.22
CA ASP A 10 -11.24 -1.00 8.82
C ASP A 10 -10.24 -0.05 8.18
N PRO A 11 -9.40 -0.52 7.25
CA PRO A 11 -8.60 0.40 6.50
C PRO A 11 -9.62 1.11 5.63
N GLU A 12 -10.06 2.29 6.05
CA GLU A 12 -10.35 3.33 5.08
C GLU A 12 -9.16 3.26 4.13
N LEU A 13 -9.38 2.72 2.92
CA LEU A 13 -8.35 2.56 1.91
C LEU A 13 -7.69 3.92 1.83
N PHE A 14 -6.44 4.01 2.29
CA PHE A 14 -5.71 5.26 2.38
C PHE A 14 -5.93 5.98 1.06
N PRO A 15 -6.69 7.09 1.04
CA PRO A 15 -7.01 7.76 -0.22
C PRO A 15 -5.72 8.09 -0.96
N GLU A 16 -4.63 8.36 -0.23
CA GLU A 16 -3.28 8.57 -0.73
C GLU A 16 -2.67 7.32 -1.39
N VAL A 17 -2.87 6.12 -0.83
CA VAL A 17 -2.42 4.86 -1.45
C VAL A 17 -3.16 4.63 -2.75
N ARG A 18 -4.49 4.81 -2.73
CA ARG A 18 -5.30 4.68 -3.94
C ARG A 18 -4.90 5.70 -4.99
N GLU A 19 -4.74 6.96 -4.61
CA GLU A 19 -4.33 8.05 -5.50
C GLU A 19 -2.97 7.77 -6.14
N ALA A 20 -1.97 7.38 -5.34
CA ALA A 20 -0.64 7.04 -5.85
C ALA A 20 -0.71 5.86 -6.84
N LEU A 21 -1.48 4.83 -6.53
CA LEU A 21 -1.67 3.70 -7.45
C LEU A 21 -2.40 4.11 -8.73
N GLU A 22 -3.43 4.97 -8.66
CA GLU A 22 -4.15 5.46 -9.84
C GLU A 22 -3.27 6.29 -10.79
N THR A 23 -2.22 6.92 -10.28
CA THR A 23 -1.17 7.58 -11.07
C THR A 23 -0.29 6.58 -11.81
N LEU A 24 0.09 5.47 -11.18
CA LEU A 24 1.03 4.50 -11.73
C LEU A 24 0.38 3.43 -12.63
N VAL A 25 -0.87 3.06 -12.35
CA VAL A 25 -1.55 2.01 -13.11
C VAL A 25 -2.26 2.58 -14.35
N PRO A 26 -2.27 1.85 -15.48
CA PRO A 26 -3.06 2.22 -16.64
C PRO A 26 -4.55 2.41 -16.28
N LYS A 27 -5.22 3.38 -16.91
CA LYS A 27 -6.65 3.68 -16.64
C LYS A 27 -7.55 2.43 -16.63
N LYS A 28 -7.30 1.47 -17.51
CA LYS A 28 -8.05 0.20 -17.61
C LYS A 28 -7.93 -0.71 -16.37
N LEU A 29 -6.88 -0.56 -15.57
CA LEU A 29 -6.61 -1.34 -14.35
C LEU A 29 -7.07 -0.63 -13.08
N ARG A 30 -7.45 0.65 -13.11
CA ARG A 30 -7.89 1.39 -11.90
C ARG A 30 -9.07 0.73 -11.18
N LYS A 31 -9.96 0.08 -11.93
CA LYS A 31 -11.08 -0.72 -11.37
C LYS A 31 -10.63 -1.97 -10.60
N ARG A 32 -9.38 -2.40 -10.74
CA ARG A 32 -8.78 -3.52 -10.00
C ARG A 32 -8.07 -3.07 -8.72
N ILE A 33 -8.02 -1.78 -8.43
CA ILE A 33 -7.48 -1.28 -7.15
C ILE A 33 -8.53 -1.57 -6.08
N THR A 34 -8.48 -2.78 -5.52
CA THR A 34 -9.27 -3.26 -4.39
C THR A 34 -8.34 -3.58 -3.23
N PRO A 35 -8.83 -3.64 -1.97
CA PRO A 35 -7.98 -3.93 -0.81
C PRO A 35 -7.16 -5.22 -0.96
N GLU A 36 -7.73 -6.25 -1.58
CA GLU A 36 -7.15 -7.58 -1.75
C GLU A 36 -6.22 -7.69 -2.96
N ALA A 37 -6.23 -6.71 -3.86
CA ALA A 37 -5.45 -6.77 -5.08
C ALA A 37 -3.96 -6.79 -4.75
N SER A 38 -3.25 -7.76 -5.33
CA SER A 38 -1.80 -7.82 -5.28
C SER A 38 -1.21 -6.65 -6.08
N ILE A 39 -0.34 -5.88 -5.42
CA ILE A 39 0.43 -4.81 -6.05
C ILE A 39 1.28 -5.36 -7.20
N LEU A 40 1.83 -6.56 -7.03
CA LEU A 40 2.68 -7.19 -8.03
C LEU A 40 1.85 -7.94 -9.09
N ALA A 41 0.99 -8.87 -8.67
CA ALA A 41 0.33 -9.80 -9.59
C ALA A 41 -0.89 -9.19 -10.31
N ASP A 42 -1.71 -8.40 -9.60
CA ASP A 42 -2.95 -7.86 -10.16
C ASP A 42 -2.75 -6.49 -10.80
N LEU A 43 -1.91 -5.64 -10.19
CA LEU A 43 -1.66 -4.28 -10.66
C LEU A 43 -0.40 -4.17 -11.53
N GLY A 44 0.48 -5.17 -11.50
CA GLY A 44 1.68 -5.21 -12.35
C GLY A 44 2.68 -4.12 -12.00
N LEU A 45 2.85 -3.80 -10.71
CA LEU A 45 3.94 -2.95 -10.26
C LEU A 45 5.23 -3.78 -10.25
N ASP A 46 6.20 -3.32 -11.03
CA ASP A 46 7.56 -3.83 -11.03
C ASP A 46 8.44 -3.03 -10.04
N SER A 47 9.71 -3.41 -9.92
CA SER A 47 10.65 -2.76 -9.00
C SER A 47 10.81 -1.26 -9.25
N LEU A 48 10.71 -0.79 -10.51
CA LEU A 48 10.81 0.63 -10.83
C LEU A 48 9.57 1.38 -10.36
N LYS A 49 8.37 0.83 -10.63
CA LYS A 49 7.11 1.42 -10.17
C LYS A 49 6.99 1.44 -8.64
N VAL A 50 7.62 0.51 -7.92
CA VAL A 50 7.67 0.57 -6.44
C VAL A 50 8.49 1.78 -5.96
N VAL A 51 9.57 2.13 -6.65
CA VAL A 51 10.34 3.34 -6.35
C VAL A 51 9.50 4.58 -6.64
N GLU A 52 8.83 4.64 -7.79
CA GLU A 52 7.92 5.74 -8.14
C GLU A 52 6.75 5.86 -7.14
N LEU A 53 6.20 4.72 -6.70
CA LEU A 53 5.16 4.66 -5.67
C LEU A 53 5.65 5.27 -4.36
N THR A 54 6.88 4.96 -3.97
CA THR A 54 7.51 5.54 -2.77
C THR A 54 7.52 7.06 -2.86
N MET A 55 8.00 7.63 -3.97
CA MET A 55 8.07 9.10 -4.16
C MET A 55 6.68 9.76 -4.17
N LEU A 56 5.68 9.13 -4.79
CA LEU A 56 4.30 9.64 -4.79
C LEU A 56 3.71 9.63 -3.38
N LEU A 57 3.90 8.54 -2.63
CA LEU A 57 3.43 8.44 -1.26
C LEU A 57 4.10 9.46 -0.35
N GLU A 58 5.42 9.69 -0.49
CA GLU A 58 6.12 10.73 0.29
C GLU A 58 5.53 12.11 0.03
N LYS A 59 5.25 12.43 -1.24
CA LYS A 59 4.61 13.69 -1.63
C LYS A 59 3.20 13.83 -1.04
N LEU A 60 2.40 12.78 -1.08
CA LEU A 60 1.01 12.80 -0.58
C LEU A 60 0.94 12.79 0.94
N LEU A 61 1.83 12.06 1.61
CA LEU A 61 1.85 11.92 3.07
C LEU A 61 2.66 13.00 3.79
N GLY A 62 3.53 13.74 3.07
CA GLY A 62 4.37 14.80 3.64
C GLY A 62 5.47 14.28 4.58
N ARG A 63 5.88 13.02 4.43
CA ARG A 63 6.90 12.35 5.26
C ARG A 63 7.65 11.27 4.48
N PRO A 64 8.86 10.88 4.90
CA PRO A 64 9.60 9.81 4.26
C PRO A 64 8.84 8.47 4.30
N VAL A 65 8.95 7.68 3.23
CA VAL A 65 8.35 6.35 3.11
C VAL A 65 9.43 5.37 2.66
N PHE A 66 9.50 4.22 3.31
CA PHE A 66 10.49 3.19 2.96
C PHE A 66 9.79 1.85 2.69
N LEU A 67 9.35 1.66 1.44
CA LEU A 67 8.66 0.44 1.01
C LEU A 67 9.50 -0.85 1.05
N PRO A 68 10.85 -0.84 0.96
CA PRO A 68 11.63 -2.07 1.15
C PRO A 68 11.40 -2.73 2.52
N GLU A 69 11.15 -1.96 3.58
CA GLU A 69 10.78 -2.51 4.90
C GLU A 69 9.44 -3.24 4.86
N TRP A 70 8.46 -2.67 4.16
CA TRP A 70 7.17 -3.33 3.96
C TRP A 70 7.32 -4.63 3.17
N ILE A 71 8.11 -4.62 2.09
CA ILE A 71 8.36 -5.81 1.29
C ILE A 71 9.08 -6.90 2.10
N ALA A 72 10.05 -6.52 2.94
CA ALA A 72 10.74 -7.45 3.82
C ALA A 72 9.89 -7.94 5.00
N SER A 73 8.74 -7.30 5.27
CA SER A 73 7.86 -7.66 6.38
C SER A 73 6.90 -8.81 6.09
N VAL A 74 6.77 -9.23 4.82
CA VAL A 74 5.91 -10.34 4.41
C VAL A 74 6.74 -11.56 4.02
N GLU A 75 6.22 -12.75 4.32
CA GLU A 75 6.85 -14.02 3.94
C GLU A 75 6.49 -14.41 2.50
N ASP A 76 5.23 -14.22 2.10
CA ASP A 76 4.72 -14.52 0.76
C ASP A 76 4.50 -13.21 -0.04
N PRO A 77 5.11 -13.04 -1.23
CA PRO A 77 4.84 -11.91 -2.13
C PRO A 77 3.37 -11.69 -2.47
N ALA A 78 2.52 -12.72 -2.40
CA ALA A 78 1.07 -12.61 -2.59
C ALA A 78 0.41 -11.72 -1.53
N GLU A 79 1.03 -11.55 -0.35
CA GLU A 79 0.54 -10.70 0.73
C GLU A 79 0.78 -9.20 0.47
N LEU A 80 1.59 -8.84 -0.55
CA LEU A 80 1.81 -7.46 -0.97
C LEU A 80 0.58 -6.90 -1.67
N THR A 81 -0.44 -6.60 -0.88
CA THR A 81 -1.74 -6.12 -1.30
C THR A 81 -1.90 -4.62 -1.07
N VAL A 82 -2.90 -4.01 -1.71
CA VAL A 82 -3.27 -2.61 -1.45
C VAL A 82 -3.55 -2.39 0.04
N ALA A 83 -4.27 -3.32 0.68
CA ALA A 83 -4.59 -3.23 2.10
C ALA A 83 -3.36 -3.38 2.99
N SER A 84 -2.44 -4.31 2.70
CA SER A 84 -1.23 -4.47 3.51
C SER A 84 -0.34 -3.22 3.45
N LEU A 85 -0.25 -2.58 2.28
CA LEU A 85 0.49 -1.32 2.13
C LEU A 85 -0.15 -0.22 2.97
N ALA A 86 -1.47 -0.05 2.88
CA ALA A 86 -2.19 0.94 3.67
C ALA A 86 -2.00 0.72 5.18
N ARG A 87 -2.05 -0.53 5.66
CA ARG A 87 -1.79 -0.87 7.07
C ARG A 87 -0.36 -0.55 7.49
N PHE A 88 0.64 -0.95 6.70
CA PHE A 88 2.04 -0.64 6.97
C PHE A 88 2.27 0.87 7.12
N LEU A 89 1.68 1.68 6.24
CA LEU A 89 1.81 3.13 6.30
C LEU A 89 1.07 3.72 7.51
N ALA A 90 -0.09 3.17 7.88
CA ALA A 90 -0.84 3.59 9.06
C ALA A 90 -0.05 3.38 10.36
N ASP A 91 0.59 2.21 10.50
CA ASP A 91 1.34 1.83 11.70
C ASP A 91 2.60 2.68 11.91
N LYS A 92 3.16 3.23 10.82
CA LYS A 92 4.35 4.07 10.84
C LYS A 92 4.04 5.55 11.07
N ARG A 93 2.76 5.95 11.21
CA ARG A 93 2.34 7.37 11.26
C ARG A 93 2.81 8.09 12.52
#